data_AF-A0A8W8NZE8-F1
#
_entry.id   AF-A0A8W8NZE8-F1
#
_cell.length_a   1.000
_cell.length_b   1.000
_cell.length_c   1.000
_cell.angle_alpha   90.00
_cell.angle_beta   90.00
_cell.angle_gamma   90.00
#
_symmetry.space_group_name_H-M   'P 1'
#
loop_
_entity.id
_entity.type
_entity.pdbx_description
1 polymer ?
#
loop_
_entity_poly.entity_id
_entity_poly.type
_entity_poly.pdbx_seq_one_letter_code
_entity_poly.pdbx_strand_id
1 'polypeptide(L)'
;TTAEERAAIDQWLEYRVVQVDRSLQEKDVSTVLRDTNAYLSHHVYFVGYQPTLADIILYLGLYRIFEDLTFMEKQKYVHVCRWFSNMQSLFADKMSKKHIAFQRNKIFSGTGH
;
A
#
# COMPACT_ATOMS: atom_id res chain seq x y z
N THR A 1 17.40 -4.38 13.85
CA THR A 1 16.09 -5.06 13.89
C THR A 1 15.96 -5.83 15.19
N THR A 2 14.97 -5.49 16.02
CA THR A 2 14.64 -6.22 17.25
C THR A 2 13.90 -7.53 16.92
N ALA A 3 13.71 -8.42 17.91
CA ALA A 3 12.91 -9.62 17.72
C ALA A 3 11.44 -9.27 17.41
N GLU A 4 10.92 -8.21 18.04
CA GLU A 4 9.57 -7.69 17.81
C GLU A 4 9.39 -7.17 16.39
N GLU A 5 10.34 -6.38 15.88
CA GLU A 5 10.29 -5.89 14.50
C GLU A 5 10.33 -7.04 13.49
N ARG A 6 11.14 -8.08 13.75
CA ARG A 6 11.17 -9.29 12.90
C ARG A 6 9.82 -10.00 12.90
N ALA A 7 9.24 -10.23 14.08
CA ALA A 7 7.93 -10.87 14.19
C ALA A 7 6.83 -10.06 13.49
N ALA A 8 6.86 -8.73 13.59
CA ALA A 8 5.94 -7.85 12.89
C ALA A 8 6.11 -7.94 11.36
N ILE A 9 7.35 -8.00 10.86
CA ILE A 9 7.62 -8.22 9.43
C ILE A 9 7.03 -9.56 8.99
N ASP A 10 7.31 -10.64 9.74
CA ASP A 10 6.84 -12.00 9.40
C ASP A 10 5.31 -12.08 9.35
N GLN A 11 4.62 -11.41 10.28
CA GLN A 11 3.15 -11.31 10.27
C GLN A 11 2.62 -10.69 8.97
N TRP A 12 3.26 -9.63 8.47
CA TRP A 12 2.85 -9.00 7.21
C TRP A 12 3.18 -9.84 5.97
N LEU A 13 4.26 -10.63 6.03
CA LEU A 13 4.56 -11.61 4.99
C LEU A 13 3.50 -12.72 4.94
N GLU A 14 3.05 -13.20 6.10
CA GLU A 14 1.93 -14.14 6.20
C GLU A 14 0.63 -13.53 5.67
N TYR A 15 0.31 -12.30 6.08
CA TYR A 15 -0.87 -11.58 5.59
C TYR A 15 -0.89 -11.47 4.06
N ARG A 16 0.26 -11.20 3.44
CA ARG A 16 0.40 -11.17 1.97
C ARG A 16 0.01 -12.50 1.32
N VAL A 17 0.33 -13.63 1.94
CA VAL A 17 0.06 -14.96 1.37
C VAL A 17 -1.37 -15.40 1.68
N VAL A 18 -1.84 -15.19 2.91
CA VAL A 18 -3.13 -15.72 3.36
C VAL A 18 -4.30 -14.86 2.92
N GLN A 19 -4.14 -13.53 2.97
CA GLN A 19 -5.24 -12.59 2.71
C GLN A 19 -5.14 -11.96 1.32
N VAL A 20 -3.98 -11.39 0.96
CA VAL A 20 -3.84 -10.68 -0.33
C VAL A 20 -3.96 -11.65 -1.51
N ASP A 21 -3.23 -12.77 -1.52
CA ASP A 21 -3.34 -13.75 -2.62
C ASP A 21 -4.74 -14.37 -2.69
N ARG A 22 -5.37 -14.65 -1.55
CA ARG A 22 -6.75 -15.16 -1.51
C ARG A 22 -7.74 -14.17 -2.12
N SER A 23 -7.66 -12.90 -1.73
CA SER A 23 -8.52 -11.84 -2.27
C SER A 23 -8.41 -11.69 -3.79
N LEU A 24 -7.19 -11.88 -4.33
CA LEU A 24 -6.93 -11.87 -5.76
C LEU A 24 -7.58 -13.08 -6.47
N GLN A 25 -7.50 -14.26 -5.86
CA GLN A 25 -8.12 -15.49 -6.40
C GLN A 25 -9.65 -15.40 -6.38
N GLU A 26 -10.23 -14.90 -5.29
CA GLU A 26 -11.68 -14.75 -5.12
C GLU A 26 -12.24 -13.51 -5.83
N LYS A 27 -11.36 -12.64 -6.37
CA LYS A 27 -11.69 -11.34 -6.99
C LYS A 27 -12.45 -10.39 -6.05
N ASP A 28 -12.33 -10.57 -4.74
CA ASP A 28 -12.86 -9.66 -3.73
C ASP A 28 -11.71 -9.03 -2.94
N VAL A 29 -11.18 -7.94 -3.50
CA VAL A 29 -10.08 -7.16 -2.91
C VAL A 29 -10.55 -6.10 -1.93
N SER A 30 -11.87 -5.93 -1.76
CA SER A 30 -12.46 -4.80 -1.03
C SER A 30 -12.08 -4.82 0.45
N THR A 31 -12.14 -5.99 1.08
CA THR A 31 -11.78 -6.20 2.48
C THR A 31 -10.29 -5.92 2.72
N VAL A 32 -9.40 -6.47 1.88
CA VAL A 32 -7.95 -6.24 1.97
C VAL A 32 -7.61 -4.75 1.85
N LEU A 33 -8.20 -4.06 0.87
CA LEU A 33 -7.97 -2.63 0.67
C LEU A 33 -8.51 -1.78 1.82
N ARG A 34 -9.71 -2.09 2.32
CA ARG A 34 -10.32 -1.39 3.45
C ARG A 34 -9.46 -1.53 4.71
N ASP A 35 -9.08 -2.75 5.06
CA ASP A 35 -8.36 -3.04 6.29
C ASP A 35 -6.95 -2.48 6.22
N THR A 36 -6.28 -2.61 5.07
CA THR A 36 -4.97 -2.00 4.81
C THR A 36 -5.03 -0.47 4.87
N ASN A 37 -6.09 0.14 4.33
CA ASN A 37 -6.29 1.59 4.39
C ASN A 37 -6.49 2.09 5.82
N ALA A 38 -7.27 1.36 6.62
CA ALA A 38 -7.49 1.68 8.02
C ALA A 38 -6.17 1.60 8.81
N TYR A 39 -5.37 0.56 8.57
CA TYR A 39 -4.06 0.39 9.21
C TYR A 39 -3.09 1.54 8.85
N LEU A 40 -2.95 1.84 7.55
CA LEU A 40 -2.05 2.89 7.06
C LEU A 40 -2.52 4.32 7.37
N SER A 41 -3.72 4.50 7.92
CA SER A 41 -4.17 5.82 8.40
C SER A 41 -3.27 6.35 9.53
N HIS A 42 -2.74 5.44 10.35
CA HIS A 42 -1.85 5.76 11.48
C HIS A 42 -0.38 5.40 11.24
N HIS A 43 -0.06 4.74 10.12
CA HIS A 43 1.29 4.23 9.84
C HIS A 43 1.80 4.71 8.49
N VAL A 44 3.07 5.12 8.44
CA VAL A 44 3.72 5.50 7.17
C VAL A 44 4.11 4.26 6.36
N TYR A 45 4.61 3.23 7.04
CA TYR A 45 5.02 1.92 6.53
C TYR A 45 4.44 0.82 7.41
N PHE A 46 4.55 -0.44 6.98
CA PHE A 46 3.98 -1.57 7.72
C PHE A 46 4.70 -1.88 9.04
N VAL A 47 5.99 -1.56 9.15
CA VAL A 47 6.76 -1.77 10.37
C VAL A 47 7.65 -0.55 10.64
N GLY A 48 7.39 0.14 11.75
CA GLY A 48 8.13 1.33 12.14
C GLY A 48 7.97 2.50 11.16
N TYR A 49 9.04 3.28 11.00
CA TYR A 49 9.03 4.52 10.22
C TYR A 49 9.91 4.47 8.95
N GLN A 50 10.48 3.31 8.64
CA GLN A 50 11.31 3.09 7.45
C GLN A 50 10.75 1.91 6.64
N PRO A 51 10.89 1.91 5.30
CA PRO A 51 10.44 0.79 4.48
C PRO A 51 11.17 -0.51 4.89
N THR A 52 10.42 -1.59 5.01
CA THR A 52 10.93 -2.93 5.32
C THR A 52 10.61 -3.93 4.21
N LEU A 53 11.02 -5.19 4.39
CA LEU A 53 10.65 -6.27 3.48
C LEU A 53 9.12 -6.43 3.38
N ALA A 54 8.39 -6.19 4.47
CA ALA A 54 6.92 -6.23 4.47
C ALA A 54 6.34 -5.26 3.43
N ASP A 55 6.82 -4.01 3.41
CA ASP A 55 6.36 -3.00 2.46
C ASP A 55 6.66 -3.38 1.02
N ILE A 56 7.85 -3.92 0.74
CA ILE A 56 8.25 -4.32 -0.61
C ILE A 56 7.34 -5.44 -1.12
N ILE A 57 7.13 -6.47 -0.31
CA ILE A 57 6.36 -7.65 -0.69
C ILE A 57 4.87 -7.32 -0.82
N LEU A 58 4.33 -6.49 0.07
CA LEU A 58 2.95 -5.99 -0.04
C LEU A 58 2.78 -5.06 -1.23
N TYR A 59 3.76 -4.20 -1.54
CA TYR A 59 3.72 -3.33 -2.72
C TYR A 59 3.59 -4.16 -4.00
N LEU A 60 4.39 -5.22 -4.15
CA LEU A 60 4.33 -6.11 -5.29
C LEU A 60 3.00 -6.87 -5.39
N GLY A 61 2.44 -7.33 -4.27
CA GLY A 61 1.15 -8.01 -4.22
C GLY A 61 -0.01 -7.07 -4.58
N LEU A 62 -0.05 -5.89 -3.97
CA LEU A 62 -1.07 -4.88 -4.21
C LEU A 62 -0.95 -4.22 -5.58
N TYR A 63 0.24 -4.23 -6.21
CA TYR A 63 0.44 -3.61 -7.53
C TYR A 63 -0.52 -4.17 -8.58
N ARG A 64 -0.75 -5.49 -8.59
CA ARG A 64 -1.72 -6.13 -9.50
C ARG A 64 -3.13 -5.62 -9.28
N ILE A 65 -3.55 -5.49 -8.02
CA ILE A 65 -4.86 -4.94 -7.66
C ILE A 65 -4.98 -3.49 -8.16
N PHE A 66 -3.96 -2.67 -7.92
CA PHE A 66 -3.97 -1.25 -8.27
C PHE A 66 -3.92 -0.97 -9.77
N GLU A 67 -3.39 -1.89 -10.59
CA GLU A 67 -3.49 -1.78 -12.05
C GLU A 67 -4.94 -1.88 -12.53
N ASP A 68 -5.77 -2.72 -11.89
CA ASP A 68 -7.15 -2.96 -12.29
C ASP A 68 -8.15 -1.95 -11.71
N LEU A 69 -7.82 -1.30 -10.59
CA LEU A 69 -8.71 -0.34 -9.94
C LEU A 69 -8.90 0.93 -10.79
N THR A 70 -10.16 1.34 -10.92
CA THR A 70 -10.54 2.63 -11.49
C THR A 70 -10.05 3.79 -10.64
N PHE A 71 -10.03 4.96 -11.24
CA PHE A 71 -9.67 6.19 -10.54
C PHE A 71 -10.55 6.44 -9.30
N MET A 72 -11.87 6.26 -9.43
CA MET A 72 -12.83 6.50 -8.34
C MET A 72 -12.67 5.49 -7.19
N GLU A 73 -12.31 4.23 -7.49
CA GLU A 73 -12.07 3.23 -6.46
C GLU A 73 -10.80 3.53 -5.66
N LYS A 74 -9.74 4.00 -6.34
CA LYS A 74 -8.50 4.43 -5.67
C LYS A 74 -8.77 5.55 -4.65
N GLN A 75 -9.68 6.49 -4.96
CA GLN A 75 -10.04 7.58 -4.03
C GLN A 75 -10.65 7.10 -2.71
N LYS A 76 -11.22 5.88 -2.65
CA LYS A 76 -11.76 5.32 -1.40
C LYS A 76 -10.65 4.91 -0.42
N TYR A 77 -9.44 4.68 -0.91
CA TYR A 77 -8.31 4.14 -0.15
C TYR A 77 -7.11 5.09 -0.14
N VAL A 78 -7.34 6.31 0.35
CA VAL A 78 -6.36 7.42 0.30
C VAL A 78 -5.03 7.11 1.01
N HIS A 79 -5.06 6.38 2.12
CA HIS A 79 -3.85 6.06 2.89
C HIS A 79 -3.02 5.00 2.18
N VAL A 80 -3.67 4.03 1.54
CA VAL A 80 -2.99 3.06 0.67
C VAL A 80 -2.40 3.76 -0.54
N CYS A 81 -3.13 4.67 -1.20
CA CYS A 81 -2.59 5.45 -2.32
C CYS A 81 -1.35 6.27 -1.91
N ARG A 82 -1.37 6.91 -0.74
CA ARG A 82 -0.22 7.65 -0.19
C ARG A 82 0.99 6.73 -0.03
N TRP A 83 0.83 5.61 0.67
CA TRP A 83 1.90 4.63 0.87
C TRP A 83 2.40 4.04 -0.46
N PHE A 84 1.49 3.68 -1.36
CA PHE A 84 1.83 3.12 -2.67
C PHE A 84 2.63 4.12 -3.51
N SER A 85 2.26 5.40 -3.49
CA SER A 85 3.02 6.47 -4.14
C SER A 85 4.45 6.59 -3.56
N ASN A 86 4.61 6.45 -2.25
CA ASN A 86 5.93 6.45 -1.62
C ASN A 86 6.76 5.25 -2.08
N MET A 87 6.16 4.05 -2.09
CA MET A 87 6.82 2.83 -2.54
C MET A 87 7.23 2.89 -4.02
N GLN A 88 6.39 3.46 -4.89
CA GLN A 88 6.75 3.70 -6.29
C GLN A 88 7.98 4.59 -6.43
N SER A 89 8.03 5.70 -5.68
CA SER A 89 9.18 6.61 -5.72
C SER A 89 10.50 5.96 -5.27
N LEU A 90 10.44 4.93 -4.43
CA LEU A 90 11.61 4.26 -3.88
C LEU A 90 12.08 3.05 -4.73
N PHE A 91 11.12 2.37 -5.38
CA PHE A 91 11.35 1.04 -5.95
C PHE A 91 10.83 0.82 -7.38
N ALA A 92 9.96 1.67 -7.95
CA ALA A 92 9.36 1.41 -9.26
C ALA A 92 10.42 1.26 -10.37
N ASP A 93 11.38 2.19 -10.42
CA ASP A 93 12.46 2.16 -11.42
C ASP A 93 13.35 0.93 -11.24
N LYS A 94 13.67 0.57 -9.99
CA LYS A 94 14.48 -0.61 -9.63
C LYS A 94 13.80 -1.92 -10.00
N MET A 95 12.46 -1.93 -10.08
CA MET A 95 11.65 -3.12 -10.36
C MET A 95 11.03 -3.10 -11.76
N SER A 96 11.40 -2.13 -12.61
CA SER A 96 10.84 -1.94 -13.95
C SER A 96 9.30 -1.90 -13.99
N LYS A 97 8.67 -1.33 -12.95
CA LYS A 97 7.22 -1.18 -12.84
C LYS A 97 6.77 0.15 -13.42
N LYS A 98 5.58 0.18 -14.03
CA LYS A 98 4.97 1.43 -14.50
C LYS A 98 4.46 2.21 -13.29
N HIS A 99 4.61 3.53 -13.34
CA HIS A 99 4.09 4.38 -12.29
C HIS A 99 2.57 4.55 -12.42
N ILE A 100 1.82 4.03 -11.45
CA ILE A 100 0.37 4.21 -11.31
C ILE A 100 0.11 5.62 -10.79
N ALA A 101 -0.66 6.39 -11.56
CA ALA A 101 -1.01 7.76 -11.22
C ALA A 101 -2.12 7.81 -10.15
N PHE A 102 -1.96 8.71 -9.19
CA PHE A 102 -2.96 9.03 -8.18
C PHE A 102 -3.30 10.52 -8.28
N GLN A 103 -4.58 10.90 -8.19
CA GLN A 103 -4.92 12.31 -8.09
C GLN A 103 -4.54 12.83 -6.70
N ARG A 104 -3.75 13.88 -6.68
CA ARG A 104 -3.58 14.72 -5.50
C ARG A 104 -4.79 15.65 -5.43
N ASN A 105 -5.79 15.30 -4.63
CA ASN A 105 -6.88 16.22 -4.34
C ASN A 105 -6.28 17.42 -3.57
N LYS A 106 -6.07 18.55 -4.26
CA LYS A 106 -5.59 19.83 -3.71
C LYS A 106 -6.64 20.50 -2.81
N ILE A 107 -7.28 19.79 -1.88
CA ILE A 107 -8.27 20.42 -0.98
C ILE A 107 -7.57 21.21 0.13
N PHE A 108 -6.25 21.06 0.28
CA PHE A 108 -5.41 21.85 1.21
C PHE A 108 -4.31 22.65 0.49
N SER A 109 -4.53 23.14 -0.74
CA SER A 109 -3.86 24.39 -1.09
C SER A 109 -4.55 25.47 -0.29
N GLY A 110 -4.07 25.67 0.95
CA GLY A 110 -4.50 26.76 1.79
C GLY A 110 -4.47 28.05 0.97
N THR A 111 -5.60 28.73 0.96
CA THR A 111 -5.65 30.17 0.80
C THR A 111 -4.71 30.77 1.85
N GLY A 112 -3.45 30.97 1.46
CA GLY A 112 -2.51 31.85 2.13
C GLY A 112 -2.50 33.14 1.33
N HIS A 113 -3.03 34.18 1.95
CA HIS A 113 -2.92 35.58 1.53
C HIS A 113 -1.49 36.00 1.25
#